data_AF-X1DN53-F1
#
_entry.id   AF-X1DN53-F1
#
_cell.length_a   1.000
_cell.length_b   1.000
_cell.length_c   1.000
_cell.angle_alpha   90.00
_cell.angle_beta   90.00
_cell.angle_gamma   90.00
#
_symmetry.space_group_name_H-M   'P 1'
#
loop_
_entity.id
_entity.type
_entity.pdbx_description
1 polymer ?
#
loop_
_entity_poly.entity_id
_entity_poly.type
_entity_poly.pdbx_seq_one_letter_code
_entity_poly.pdbx_strand_id
1 'polypeptide(L)'
;MMKPYYQDNDITIFNKDCRSMAELPDESVQMVCTSPPYWGLRKYSGEQELIWGDKDCEHQWGRQIKVDRGTAGNKSTLVGPSTSSITKEVTSQGAFCSLCGAWKGAYGLEPTPEMYVQHTIEILREIRRVLRKDGVVFWNIGDSYNAGREGGHAGGKHGASKPENAPNRSGVNAPSLKPKDLCLIPF
;
A
#
# COMPACT_ATOMS: atom_id res chain seq x y z
N MET A 1 -21.27 -21.53 7.20
CA MET A 1 -20.06 -20.94 7.81
C MET A 1 -18.84 -21.59 7.19
N MET A 2 -17.79 -20.81 6.92
CA MET A 2 -16.53 -21.34 6.38
C MET A 2 -15.80 -22.14 7.45
N LYS A 3 -15.21 -23.27 7.07
CA LYS A 3 -14.42 -24.10 7.99
C LYS A 3 -13.08 -23.41 8.28
N PRO A 4 -12.59 -23.40 9.54
CA PRO A 4 -11.24 -22.93 9.85
C PRO A 4 -10.19 -23.69 9.03
N TYR A 5 -9.10 -23.01 8.69
CA TYR A 5 -7.93 -23.64 8.09
C TYR A 5 -7.23 -24.56 9.10
N TYR A 6 -7.18 -24.13 10.36
CA TYR A 6 -6.65 -24.88 11.49
C TYR A 6 -7.47 -24.57 12.74
N GLN A 7 -7.65 -25.56 13.61
CA GLN A 7 -8.33 -25.39 14.88
C GLN A 7 -7.84 -26.44 15.90
N ASP A 8 -7.54 -25.98 17.11
CA ASP A 8 -7.37 -26.79 18.30
C ASP A 8 -8.23 -26.21 19.47
N ASN A 9 -7.90 -26.55 20.71
CA ASN A 9 -8.65 -26.10 21.89
C ASN A 9 -8.48 -24.59 22.19
N ASP A 10 -7.38 -23.98 21.75
CA ASP A 10 -6.98 -22.61 22.12
C ASP A 10 -6.89 -21.67 20.90
N ILE A 11 -6.61 -22.22 19.72
CA ILE A 11 -6.25 -21.48 18.51
C ILE A 11 -7.20 -21.86 17.37
N THR A 12 -7.71 -20.85 16.69
CA THR A 12 -8.44 -21.02 15.43
C THR A 12 -7.82 -20.09 14.38
N ILE A 13 -7.47 -20.63 13.21
CA ILE A 13 -6.86 -19.89 12.10
C ILE A 13 -7.83 -19.92 10.92
N PHE A 14 -8.11 -18.74 10.37
CA PHE A 14 -8.86 -18.57 9.14
C PHE A 14 -7.95 -18.00 8.06
N ASN A 15 -7.86 -18.66 6.90
CA ASN A 15 -7.22 -18.09 5.72
C ASN A 15 -8.28 -17.36 4.89
N LYS A 16 -8.45 -16.06 5.15
CA LYS A 16 -9.50 -15.25 4.53
C LYS A 16 -9.18 -13.76 4.51
N ASP A 17 -10.02 -13.02 3.81
CA ASP A 17 -10.06 -11.56 3.86
C ASP A 17 -10.58 -11.07 5.22
N CYS A 18 -9.78 -10.25 5.91
CA CYS A 18 -10.09 -9.69 7.21
C CYS A 18 -11.14 -8.57 7.20
N ARG A 19 -11.56 -8.10 6.02
CA ARG A 19 -12.68 -7.14 5.88
C ARG A 19 -14.04 -7.77 6.18
N SER A 20 -14.09 -9.08 6.37
CA SER A 20 -15.26 -9.82 6.85
C SER A 20 -14.82 -10.85 7.87
N MET A 21 -15.28 -10.74 9.10
CA MET A 21 -15.02 -11.64 10.22
C MET A 21 -16.33 -12.20 10.78
N ALA A 22 -17.25 -12.59 9.90
CA ALA A 22 -18.60 -13.06 10.25
C ALA A 22 -18.63 -14.29 11.20
N GLU A 23 -17.52 -15.00 11.32
CA GLU A 23 -17.34 -16.12 12.26
C GLU A 23 -17.16 -15.65 13.71
N LEU A 24 -16.76 -14.39 13.90
CA LEU A 24 -16.63 -13.75 15.20
C LEU A 24 -17.90 -12.96 15.52
N PRO A 25 -18.55 -13.22 16.67
CA PRO A 25 -19.67 -12.41 17.14
C PRO A 25 -19.25 -10.96 17.37
N ASP A 26 -20.24 -10.07 17.34
CA ASP A 26 -20.07 -8.69 17.75
C ASP A 26 -19.55 -8.62 19.19
N GLU A 27 -18.69 -7.65 19.49
CA GLU A 27 -18.15 -7.40 20.83
C GLU A 27 -17.58 -8.66 21.53
N SER A 28 -16.93 -9.56 20.78
CA SER A 28 -16.36 -10.82 21.29
C SER A 28 -14.84 -10.77 21.53
N VAL A 29 -14.13 -9.82 20.94
CA VAL A 29 -12.66 -9.73 20.96
C VAL A 29 -12.18 -8.69 21.98
N GLN A 30 -11.28 -9.07 22.88
CA GLN A 30 -10.69 -8.17 23.88
C GLN A 30 -9.51 -7.36 23.34
N MET A 31 -8.68 -7.97 22.50
CA MET A 31 -7.44 -7.37 22.01
C MET A 31 -7.21 -7.74 20.55
N VAL A 32 -6.91 -6.74 19.73
CA VAL A 32 -6.38 -6.94 18.38
C VAL A 32 -4.93 -6.46 18.38
N CYS A 33 -4.03 -7.26 17.82
CA CYS A 33 -2.64 -6.89 17.59
C CYS A 33 -2.30 -7.20 16.14
N THR A 34 -1.88 -6.18 15.39
CA THR A 34 -1.58 -6.36 13.97
C THR A 34 -0.52 -5.38 13.48
N SER A 35 0.18 -5.79 12.42
CA SER A 35 1.07 -4.97 11.61
C SER A 35 0.61 -5.08 10.16
N PRO A 36 -0.32 -4.23 9.69
CA PRO A 36 -0.82 -4.31 8.32
C PRO A 36 0.31 -4.13 7.30
N PRO A 37 0.10 -4.47 6.02
CA PRO A 37 0.94 -3.98 4.93
C PRO A 37 1.13 -2.46 5.01
N TYR A 38 2.39 -2.03 5.00
CA TYR A 38 2.76 -0.62 5.03
C TYR A 38 2.66 -0.03 3.63
N TRP A 39 2.15 1.20 3.52
CA TRP A 39 1.96 1.85 2.23
C TRP A 39 3.27 1.99 1.46
N GLY A 40 3.27 1.59 0.19
CA GLY A 40 4.36 1.77 -0.77
C GLY A 40 5.60 0.88 -0.55
N LEU A 41 5.61 -0.01 0.45
CA LEU A 41 6.86 -0.71 0.83
C LEU A 41 7.04 -2.08 0.18
N ARG A 42 6.11 -3.02 0.38
CA ARG A 42 6.32 -4.43 0.01
C ARG A 42 5.15 -4.99 -0.77
N LYS A 43 5.47 -5.77 -1.80
CA LYS A 43 4.57 -6.71 -2.46
C LYS A 43 5.00 -8.12 -2.11
N TYR A 44 4.14 -8.91 -1.50
CA TYR A 44 4.45 -10.30 -1.16
C TYR A 44 4.16 -11.21 -2.36
N SER A 45 4.57 -12.47 -2.31
CA SER A 45 4.17 -13.47 -3.31
C SER A 45 2.74 -13.97 -3.08
N GLY A 46 2.13 -14.58 -4.10
CA GLY A 46 0.78 -15.13 -4.04
C GLY A 46 -0.32 -14.16 -4.48
N GLU A 47 -1.56 -14.61 -4.37
CA GLU A 47 -2.76 -13.86 -4.74
C GLU A 47 -3.10 -12.83 -3.65
N GLN A 48 -2.91 -11.55 -3.96
CA GLN A 48 -3.16 -10.43 -3.05
C GLN A 48 -4.07 -9.36 -3.67
N GLU A 49 -4.47 -9.53 -4.93
CA GLU A 49 -5.37 -8.57 -5.56
C GLU A 49 -6.76 -8.70 -4.95
N LEU A 50 -7.18 -7.63 -4.30
CA LEU A 50 -8.52 -7.48 -3.74
C LEU A 50 -9.25 -6.40 -4.53
N ILE A 51 -10.57 -6.49 -4.57
CA ILE A 51 -11.42 -5.41 -5.06
C ILE A 51 -11.85 -4.55 -3.87
N TRP A 52 -11.69 -3.24 -4.02
CA TRP A 52 -11.99 -2.21 -3.03
C TRP A 52 -13.01 -1.23 -3.61
N GLY A 53 -14.06 -0.92 -2.84
CA GLY A 53 -15.19 -0.12 -3.30
C GLY A 53 -16.47 -0.94 -3.46
N ASP A 54 -17.31 -0.54 -4.41
CA ASP A 54 -18.65 -1.08 -4.61
C ASP A 54 -18.64 -2.59 -4.89
N LYS A 55 -19.31 -3.38 -4.04
CA LYS A 55 -19.35 -4.84 -4.13
C LYS A 55 -20.49 -5.34 -5.03
N ASP A 56 -21.46 -4.48 -5.33
CA ASP A 56 -22.66 -4.81 -6.11
C ASP A 56 -22.47 -4.50 -7.61
N CYS A 57 -21.30 -3.96 -7.98
CA CYS A 57 -20.93 -3.70 -9.36
C CYS A 57 -20.33 -4.95 -10.01
N GLU A 58 -20.77 -5.29 -11.22
CA GLU A 58 -20.17 -6.36 -12.05
C GLU A 58 -18.71 -6.09 -12.43
N HIS A 59 -18.25 -4.85 -12.24
CA HIS A 59 -16.93 -4.32 -12.56
C HIS A 59 -16.47 -4.48 -14.01
N GLN A 60 -15.99 -3.37 -14.59
CA GLN A 60 -15.30 -3.39 -15.87
C GLN A 60 -13.92 -2.76 -15.73
N TRP A 61 -12.90 -3.59 -15.87
CA TRP A 61 -11.51 -3.17 -15.73
C TRP A 61 -10.98 -2.70 -17.08
N GLY A 62 -10.32 -1.54 -17.09
CA GLY A 62 -9.65 -1.03 -18.29
C GLY A 62 -8.56 -1.98 -18.79
N ARG A 63 -8.20 -1.87 -20.08
CA ARG A 63 -7.01 -2.57 -20.59
C ARG A 63 -5.78 -2.04 -19.85
N GLN A 64 -4.94 -2.94 -19.32
CA GLN A 64 -3.58 -2.58 -18.96
C GLN A 64 -2.85 -2.17 -20.22
N ILE A 65 -2.81 -0.86 -20.51
CA ILE A 65 -1.95 -0.34 -21.55
C ILE A 65 -0.53 -0.39 -20.96
N LYS A 66 0.26 -1.39 -21.37
CA LYS A 66 1.71 -1.30 -21.25
C LYS A 66 2.15 -0.18 -22.20
N VAL A 67 2.20 1.04 -21.70
CA VAL A 67 2.98 2.08 -22.37
C VAL A 67 4.44 1.73 -22.18
N ASP A 68 4.99 0.94 -23.10
CA ASP A 68 6.41 1.11 -23.41
C ASP A 68 6.51 2.52 -23.98
N ARG A 69 6.83 3.49 -23.12
CA ARG A 69 7.34 4.78 -23.59
C ARG A 69 8.63 4.44 -24.32
N GLY A 70 8.50 4.24 -25.62
CA GLY A 70 9.62 4.10 -26.54
C GLY A 70 10.63 5.19 -26.25
N THR A 71 11.90 4.81 -26.27
CA THR A 71 13.05 5.68 -26.14
C THR A 71 12.88 6.88 -27.07
N ALA A 72 12.40 8.00 -26.54
CA ALA A 72 12.48 9.27 -27.24
C ALA A 72 13.98 9.56 -27.35
N GLY A 73 14.53 9.28 -28.53
CA GLY A 73 15.94 9.50 -28.83
C GLY A 73 16.27 10.97 -28.64
N ASN A 74 16.95 11.29 -27.54
CA ASN A 74 17.71 12.52 -27.43
C ASN A 74 18.91 12.40 -28.37
N LYS A 75 18.74 12.73 -29.66
CA LYS A 75 19.87 13.23 -30.46
C LYS A 75 20.16 14.65 -30.00
N SER A 76 20.76 14.78 -28.81
CA SER A 76 21.49 15.97 -28.42
C SER A 76 22.91 15.83 -28.95
N THR A 77 23.39 16.83 -29.69
CA THR A 77 24.69 16.85 -30.39
C THR A 77 25.89 17.03 -29.45
N LEU A 78 25.75 16.70 -28.16
CA LEU A 78 26.78 16.88 -27.14
C LEU A 78 27.14 15.53 -26.53
N VAL A 79 28.40 15.15 -26.74
CA VAL A 79 28.99 13.88 -26.28
C VAL A 79 29.31 13.99 -24.79
N GLY A 80 28.57 13.26 -23.96
CA GLY A 80 28.77 13.10 -22.52
C GLY A 80 27.94 11.93 -21.97
N PRO A 81 28.37 11.26 -20.89
CA PRO A 81 28.01 9.86 -20.62
C PRO A 81 26.54 9.71 -20.23
N SER A 82 25.80 8.94 -21.03
CA SER A 82 24.37 8.68 -20.85
C SER A 82 24.13 7.55 -19.84
N THR A 83 23.74 7.89 -18.62
CA THR A 83 23.04 6.96 -17.72
C THR A 83 21.55 7.08 -17.96
N SER A 84 20.99 6.17 -18.75
CA SER A 84 19.55 6.06 -18.94
C SER A 84 18.97 4.97 -18.02
N SER A 85 18.34 5.37 -16.93
CA SER A 85 17.41 4.51 -16.18
C SER A 85 16.04 5.19 -16.14
N ILE A 86 15.27 4.93 -17.19
CA ILE A 86 13.85 5.26 -17.29
C ILE A 86 13.11 4.43 -16.23
N THR A 87 12.56 5.07 -15.20
CA THR A 87 11.64 4.42 -14.26
C THR A 87 10.33 4.11 -14.98
N LYS A 88 9.98 2.83 -15.04
CA LYS A 88 8.69 2.34 -15.57
C LYS A 88 7.58 2.70 -14.58
N GLU A 89 6.88 3.82 -14.81
CA GLU A 89 5.53 4.00 -14.26
C GLU A 89 4.59 3.07 -15.02
N VAL A 90 4.13 2.01 -14.36
CA VAL A 90 3.03 1.19 -14.85
C VAL A 90 1.75 2.02 -14.66
N THR A 91 1.21 2.53 -15.75
CA THR A 91 -0.06 3.27 -15.74
C THR A 91 -1.19 2.38 -15.18
N SER A 92 -1.79 2.84 -14.08
CA SER A 92 -2.84 2.21 -13.27
C SER A 92 -4.23 2.16 -13.93
N GLN A 93 -4.37 2.53 -15.20
CA GLN A 93 -5.69 2.64 -15.86
C GLN A 93 -6.48 1.32 -15.92
N GLY A 94 -5.83 0.17 -15.79
CA GLY A 94 -6.51 -1.14 -15.71
C GLY A 94 -6.90 -1.58 -14.30
N ALA A 95 -6.47 -0.86 -13.26
CA ALA A 95 -6.73 -1.20 -11.87
C ALA A 95 -8.00 -0.55 -11.32
N PHE A 96 -8.57 0.43 -12.02
CA PHE A 96 -9.83 1.06 -11.62
C PHE A 96 -10.98 0.58 -12.50
N CYS A 97 -12.12 0.35 -11.87
CA CYS A 97 -13.35 -0.02 -12.56
C CYS A 97 -13.93 1.21 -13.25
N SER A 98 -14.21 1.11 -14.54
CA SER A 98 -14.81 2.20 -15.34
C SER A 98 -16.26 2.53 -14.95
N LEU A 99 -16.96 1.58 -14.33
CA LEU A 99 -18.37 1.75 -13.94
C LEU A 99 -18.55 2.46 -12.59
N CYS A 100 -17.85 2.00 -11.54
CA CYS A 100 -18.06 2.46 -10.17
C CYS A 100 -16.83 3.11 -9.52
N GLY A 101 -15.67 3.11 -10.19
CA GLY A 101 -14.43 3.63 -9.61
C GLY A 101 -13.76 2.73 -8.57
N ALA A 102 -14.29 1.53 -8.31
CA ALA A 102 -13.65 0.53 -7.46
C ALA A 102 -12.21 0.27 -7.92
N TRP A 103 -11.31 0.03 -6.97
CA TRP A 103 -9.91 -0.25 -7.22
C TRP A 103 -9.60 -1.73 -7.01
N LYS A 104 -8.84 -2.32 -7.93
CA LYS A 104 -8.34 -3.69 -7.84
C LYS A 104 -6.84 -3.67 -7.58
N GLY A 105 -6.43 -4.16 -6.40
CA GLY A 105 -5.04 -4.19 -5.99
C GLY A 105 -4.84 -4.72 -4.58
N ALA A 106 -3.57 -4.80 -4.17
CA ALA A 106 -3.19 -5.30 -2.86
C ALA A 106 -3.15 -4.19 -1.82
N TYR A 107 -3.65 -4.47 -0.61
CA TYR A 107 -3.58 -3.54 0.51
C TYR A 107 -2.14 -3.10 0.78
N GLY A 108 -1.91 -1.79 0.91
CA GLY A 108 -0.57 -1.19 1.06
C GLY A 108 0.11 -0.83 -0.27
N LEU A 109 -0.50 -1.13 -1.42
CA LEU A 109 -0.01 -0.74 -2.75
C LEU A 109 -0.99 0.19 -3.47
N GLU A 110 -1.79 0.92 -2.71
CA GLU A 110 -2.74 1.90 -3.23
C GLU A 110 -2.01 3.01 -3.99
N PRO A 111 -2.57 3.47 -5.14
CA PRO A 111 -2.07 4.63 -5.87
C PRO A 111 -1.88 5.91 -5.05
N THR A 112 -2.63 6.12 -3.97
CA THR A 112 -2.48 7.30 -3.11
C THR A 112 -2.59 6.93 -1.62
N PRO A 113 -1.95 7.72 -0.73
CA PRO A 113 -2.09 7.56 0.72
C PRO A 113 -3.55 7.66 1.20
N GLU A 114 -4.36 8.52 0.58
CA GLU A 114 -5.76 8.71 0.95
C GLU A 114 -6.56 7.43 0.73
N MET A 115 -6.33 6.72 -0.37
CA MET A 115 -6.98 5.43 -0.61
C MET A 115 -6.49 4.37 0.38
N TYR A 116 -5.20 4.35 0.74
CA TYR A 116 -4.70 3.46 1.77
C TYR A 116 -5.44 3.68 3.10
N VAL A 117 -5.59 4.94 3.53
CA VAL A 117 -6.35 5.29 4.73
C VAL A 117 -7.82 4.86 4.59
N GLN A 118 -8.46 5.09 3.45
CA GLN A 118 -9.85 4.66 3.22
C GLN A 118 -10.01 3.14 3.39
N HIS A 119 -9.14 2.35 2.78
CA HIS A 119 -9.11 0.90 2.90
C HIS A 119 -8.77 0.42 4.32
N THR A 120 -7.86 1.11 5.01
CA THR A 120 -7.58 0.87 6.44
C THR A 120 -8.84 1.07 7.28
N ILE A 121 -9.63 2.12 7.02
CA ILE A 121 -10.89 2.36 7.73
C ILE A 121 -11.92 1.27 7.47
N GLU A 122 -12.00 0.70 6.25
CA GLU A 122 -12.87 -0.45 5.98
C GLU A 122 -12.53 -1.65 6.89
N ILE A 123 -11.25 -1.96 7.06
CA ILE A 123 -10.79 -3.03 7.95
C ILE A 123 -11.07 -2.67 9.41
N LEU A 124 -10.77 -1.44 9.83
CA LEU A 124 -10.99 -0.98 11.20
C LEU A 124 -12.47 -0.98 11.60
N ARG A 125 -13.40 -0.76 10.66
CA ARG A 125 -14.84 -0.90 10.91
C ARG A 125 -15.23 -2.32 11.28
N GLU A 126 -14.69 -3.31 10.57
CA GLU A 126 -14.94 -4.72 10.88
C GLU A 126 -14.27 -5.14 12.19
N ILE A 127 -13.05 -4.65 12.46
CA ILE A 127 -12.41 -4.81 13.77
C ILE A 127 -13.28 -4.20 14.87
N ARG A 128 -13.81 -2.99 14.65
CA ARG A 128 -14.65 -2.31 15.65
C ARG A 128 -15.93 -3.08 15.95
N ARG A 129 -16.52 -3.78 14.98
CA ARG A 129 -17.71 -4.62 15.20
C ARG A 129 -17.41 -5.75 16.18
N VAL A 130 -16.32 -6.48 15.95
CA VAL A 130 -15.96 -7.64 16.78
C VAL A 130 -15.31 -7.24 18.11
N LEU A 131 -14.74 -6.04 18.21
CA LEU A 131 -14.07 -5.56 19.42
C LEU A 131 -15.09 -5.22 20.50
N ARG A 132 -14.81 -5.70 21.72
CA ARG A 132 -15.55 -5.32 22.93
C ARG A 132 -15.48 -3.82 23.20
N LYS A 133 -16.44 -3.29 23.97
CA LYS A 133 -16.45 -1.89 24.40
C LYS A 133 -15.23 -1.50 25.25
N ASP A 134 -14.66 -2.46 25.97
CA ASP A 134 -13.44 -2.34 26.77
C ASP A 134 -12.19 -2.87 26.04
N GLY A 135 -12.31 -3.21 24.76
CA GLY A 135 -11.24 -3.80 23.97
C GLY A 135 -10.20 -2.79 23.50
N VAL A 136 -9.03 -3.29 23.14
CA VAL A 136 -7.88 -2.49 22.67
C VAL A 136 -7.36 -2.97 21.32
N VAL A 137 -6.90 -2.03 20.49
CA VAL A 137 -6.23 -2.32 19.23
C VAL A 137 -4.80 -1.80 19.27
N PHE A 138 -3.85 -2.70 19.08
CA PHE A 138 -2.46 -2.37 18.79
C PHE A 138 -2.24 -2.43 17.28
N TRP A 139 -2.03 -1.27 16.68
CA TRP A 139 -1.84 -1.09 15.25
C TRP A 139 -0.41 -0.64 14.96
N ASN A 140 0.45 -1.59 14.60
CA ASN A 140 1.86 -1.32 14.36
C ASN A 140 2.07 -0.84 12.92
N ILE A 141 2.48 0.42 12.75
CA ILE A 141 2.78 1.02 11.45
C ILE A 141 4.10 1.77 11.50
N GLY A 142 4.87 1.68 10.42
CA GLY A 142 6.10 2.45 10.26
C GLY A 142 5.80 3.91 9.96
N ASP A 143 6.78 4.77 10.17
CA ASP A 143 6.63 6.21 9.93
C ASP A 143 7.60 6.72 8.87
N SER A 144 7.30 7.90 8.34
CA SER A 144 8.16 8.65 7.43
C SER A 144 8.09 10.15 7.75
N TYR A 145 9.09 10.88 7.26
CA TYR A 145 9.11 12.34 7.35
C TYR A 145 8.92 12.95 5.97
N ASN A 146 8.12 14.00 5.89
CA ASN A 146 8.05 14.82 4.70
C ASN A 146 9.42 15.45 4.41
N ALA A 147 9.97 15.24 3.22
CA ALA A 147 11.30 15.73 2.87
C ALA A 147 11.27 17.19 2.39
N GLY A 148 10.16 17.66 1.83
CA GLY A 148 10.06 18.99 1.21
C GLY A 148 10.67 19.05 -0.20
N ARG A 149 10.42 20.14 -0.92
CA ARG A 149 10.83 20.32 -2.34
C ARG A 149 12.33 20.60 -2.56
N GLU A 150 13.15 20.61 -1.53
CA GLU A 150 14.59 20.85 -1.67
C GLU A 150 15.40 19.92 -0.75
N GLY A 151 16.37 19.24 -1.35
CA GLY A 151 17.48 18.67 -0.61
C GLY A 151 17.13 17.48 0.26
N GLY A 152 16.98 16.31 -0.36
CA GLY A 152 17.34 15.09 0.33
C GLY A 152 18.78 15.21 0.80
N HIS A 153 19.01 15.45 2.09
CA HIS A 153 20.30 15.14 2.68
C HIS A 153 20.49 13.64 2.51
N ALA A 154 21.26 13.28 1.48
CA ALA A 154 21.96 12.02 1.46
C ALA A 154 22.83 12.01 2.72
N GLY A 155 22.31 11.45 3.81
CA GLY A 155 23.09 11.07 4.98
C GLY A 155 24.06 9.92 4.68
N GLY A 156 24.57 9.85 3.45
CA GLY A 156 25.71 9.04 3.10
C GLY A 156 26.93 9.93 3.23
N LYS A 157 27.80 9.60 4.19
CA LYS A 157 29.21 9.96 4.07
C LYS A 157 29.63 9.73 2.62
N HIS A 158 30.17 10.75 1.98
CA HIS A 158 30.69 10.67 0.62
C HIS A 158 31.49 9.36 0.44
N GLY A 159 31.04 8.47 -0.45
CA GLY A 159 31.87 7.35 -0.93
C GLY A 159 31.26 5.95 -0.98
N ALA A 160 30.05 5.69 -0.46
CA ALA A 160 29.45 4.35 -0.59
C ALA A 160 28.39 4.32 -1.69
N SER A 161 28.66 3.57 -2.77
CA SER A 161 27.66 3.19 -3.77
C SER A 161 26.47 2.53 -3.07
N LYS A 162 25.25 2.99 -3.41
CA LYS A 162 24.02 2.32 -2.93
C LYS A 162 24.10 0.84 -3.30
N PRO A 163 23.88 -0.10 -2.37
CA PRO A 163 23.77 -1.50 -2.73
C PRO A 163 22.62 -1.67 -3.74
N GLU A 164 22.78 -2.61 -4.66
CA GLU A 164 21.89 -2.82 -5.83
C GLU A 164 20.42 -3.03 -5.44
N ASN A 165 20.16 -3.43 -4.19
CA ASN A 165 18.84 -3.65 -3.60
C ASN A 165 18.40 -2.57 -2.59
N ALA A 166 19.07 -1.40 -2.54
CA ALA A 166 18.64 -0.32 -1.67
C ALA A 166 17.34 0.30 -2.21
N PRO A 167 16.24 0.35 -1.43
CA PRO A 167 15.03 1.04 -1.85
C PRO A 167 15.37 2.50 -2.15
N ASN A 168 14.86 3.01 -3.27
CA ASN A 168 14.99 4.43 -3.60
C ASN A 168 14.19 5.22 -2.59
N ARG A 169 14.85 5.68 -1.52
CA ARG A 169 14.30 6.68 -0.61
C ARG A 169 14.29 8.03 -1.33
N SER A 170 13.41 8.20 -2.31
CA SER A 170 12.94 9.54 -2.65
C SER A 170 12.19 10.02 -1.42
N GLY A 171 12.74 11.03 -0.74
CA GLY A 171 12.05 11.62 0.39
C GLY A 171 10.63 12.02 -0.01
N VAL A 172 9.69 11.78 0.90
CA VAL A 172 8.28 12.10 0.75
C VAL A 172 8.10 13.56 0.35
N ASN A 173 7.24 13.86 -0.60
CA ASN A 173 6.99 15.24 -1.02
C ASN A 173 5.49 15.49 -1.11
N ALA A 174 4.84 15.45 0.06
CA ALA A 174 3.43 15.76 0.21
C ALA A 174 3.26 17.30 0.20
N PRO A 175 2.57 17.90 -0.79
CA PRO A 175 2.49 19.36 -0.93
C PRO A 175 1.78 20.07 0.23
N SER A 176 0.91 19.35 0.93
CA SER A 176 0.13 19.85 2.07
C SER A 176 0.89 19.80 3.39
N LEU A 177 2.03 19.12 3.45
CA LEU A 177 2.84 18.96 4.65
C LEU A 177 4.10 19.83 4.58
N LYS A 178 4.59 20.29 5.73
CA LYS A 178 5.86 21.03 5.82
C LYS A 178 7.03 20.05 5.77
N PRO A 179 8.22 20.49 5.34
CA PRO A 179 9.43 19.67 5.50
C PRO A 179 9.61 19.26 6.96
N LYS A 180 9.98 18.00 7.18
CA LYS A 180 10.16 17.32 8.47
C LYS A 180 8.89 17.08 9.29
N ASP A 181 7.71 17.28 8.71
CA ASP A 181 6.48 16.79 9.33
C ASP A 181 6.48 15.27 9.36
N LEU A 182 6.01 14.72 10.48
CA LEU A 182 5.80 13.30 10.65
C LEU A 182 4.54 12.89 9.89
N CYS A 183 4.64 11.89 9.01
CA CYS A 183 3.56 11.50 8.12
C CYS A 183 2.63 10.44 8.72
N LEU A 184 3.04 9.79 9.82
CA LEU A 184 2.34 8.71 10.54
C LEU A 184 2.06 7.44 9.71
N ILE A 185 2.53 7.42 8.47
CA ILE A 185 2.57 6.27 7.58
C ILE A 185 3.88 6.32 6.78
N PRO A 186 4.33 5.19 6.21
CA PRO A 186 5.43 5.21 5.25
C PRO A 186 4.98 5.86 3.94
N PHE A 187 5.94 6.40 3.20
CA PHE A 187 5.79 7.02 1.88
C PHE A 187 6.98 6.67 0.99
#